data_AF-A0AAW9JKC7-F1
#
_entry.id   AF-A0AAW9JKC7-F1
#
_cell.length_a   1.000
_cell.length_b   1.000
_cell.length_c   1.000
_cell.angle_alpha   90.00
_cell.angle_beta   90.00
_cell.angle_gamma   90.00
#
_symmetry.space_group_name_H-M   'P 1'
#
loop_
_entity.id
_entity.type
_entity.pdbx_description
1 polymer ?
#
loop_
_entity_poly.entity_id
_entity_poly.type
_entity_poly.pdbx_seq_one_letter_code
_entity_poly.pdbx_strand_id
1 'polypeptide(L)' 'MKLDSNNHSVFLLYYHLVLVVKYRRNVFDDDMSDYAKDMFVRLSENYNITLVEWN' A
#
# COMPACT_ATOMS: atom_id res chain seq x y z
N MET A 1 -10.41 17.22 7.63
CA MET A 1 -9.24 16.70 6.88
C MET A 1 -8.05 16.75 7.83
N LYS A 2 -7.44 15.61 8.17
CA LYS A 2 -6.30 15.55 9.09
C LYS A 2 -5.02 15.58 8.26
N LEU A 3 -4.16 16.58 8.47
CA LEU A 3 -2.87 16.72 7.80
C LEU A 3 -1.79 16.07 8.68
N ASP A 4 -0.80 15.46 8.03
CA ASP A 4 0.41 14.99 8.70
C ASP A 4 1.52 16.04 8.62
N SER A 5 2.50 15.95 9.50
CA SER A 5 3.61 16.89 9.56
C SER A 5 4.91 16.22 9.98
N ASN A 6 6.02 16.73 9.48
CA ASN A 6 7.36 16.45 9.98
C ASN A 6 8.03 17.78 10.44
N ASN A 7 9.34 17.77 10.68
CA ASN A 7 10.05 18.92 11.26
C ASN A 7 9.96 20.22 10.42
N HIS A 8 9.71 20.11 9.11
CA HIS A 8 9.73 21.27 8.20
C HIS A 8 8.57 21.31 7.18
N SER A 9 7.68 20.31 7.17
CA SER A 9 6.61 20.19 6.19
C SER A 9 5.30 19.76 6.82
N VAL A 10 4.19 20.30 6.30
CA VAL A 10 2.82 19.81 6.53
C VAL A 10 2.30 19.30 5.21
N PHE A 11 1.74 18.08 5.19
CA PHE A 11 1.38 17.40 3.96
C PHE A 11 0.19 16.47 4.13
N LEU A 12 -0.38 16.07 2.99
CA LEU A 12 -1.37 15.01 2.88
C LEU A 12 -1.24 14.38 1.50
N LEU A 13 -0.68 13.17 1.47
CA LEU A 13 -0.25 12.52 0.24
C LEU A 13 -1.06 11.24 0.03
N TYR A 14 -1.75 11.14 -1.10
CA TYR A 14 -2.45 9.94 -1.54
C TYR A 14 -1.90 9.49 -2.89
N TYR A 15 -1.52 8.22 -2.97
CA TYR A 15 -0.96 7.63 -4.18
C TYR A 15 -1.80 6.43 -4.60
N HIS A 16 -2.02 6.30 -5.90
CA HIS A 16 -2.57 5.09 -6.50
C HIS A 16 -1.42 4.25 -7.06
N LEU A 17 -1.14 3.12 -6.42
CA LEU A 17 -0.04 2.23 -6.76
C LEU A 17 -0.57 1.01 -7.50
N VAL A 18 -0.03 0.76 -8.71
CA VAL A 18 -0.35 -0.44 -9.51
C VAL A 18 0.95 -1.17 -9.83
N LEU A 19 1.03 -2.42 -9.39
CA LEU A 19 2.17 -3.31 -9.63
C LEU A 19 1.69 -4.54 -10.40
N VAL A 20 2.58 -5.14 -11.21
CA VAL A 20 2.27 -6.34 -11.99
C VAL A 20 3.28 -7.43 -11.71
N VAL A 21 2.82 -8.68 -11.72
CA VAL A 21 3.68 -9.85 -11.59
C VAL A 21 4.57 -10.02 -12.80
N LYS A 22 5.70 -10.69 -12.59
CA LYS A 22 6.64 -11.03 -13.66
C LYS A 22 5.92 -11.82 -14.76
N TYR A 23 6.08 -11.36 -16.01
CA TYR A 23 5.43 -11.92 -17.20
C TYR A 23 3.89 -11.89 -17.20
N ARG A 24 3.24 -11.12 -16.30
CA ARG A 24 1.77 -11.02 -16.20
C ARG A 24 1.06 -12.37 -16.16
N ARG A 25 1.66 -13.35 -15.48
CA ARG A 25 1.04 -14.67 -15.28
C ARG A 25 -0.22 -14.51 -14.43
N ASN A 26 -1.24 -15.31 -14.70
CA ASN A 26 -2.46 -15.32 -13.89
C ASN A 26 -2.23 -16.12 -12.60
N VAL A 27 -1.61 -15.49 -11.60
CA VAL A 27 -1.21 -16.12 -10.34
C VAL A 27 -1.84 -15.48 -9.10
N PHE A 28 -2.64 -14.43 -9.28
CA PHE A 28 -3.42 -13.85 -8.21
C PHE A 28 -4.78 -14.55 -8.15
N ASP A 29 -4.96 -15.32 -7.10
CA ASP A 29 -6.26 -15.74 -6.57
C ASP A 29 -6.56 -14.96 -5.28
N ASP A 30 -7.73 -15.19 -4.70
CA ASP A 30 -8.17 -14.48 -3.49
C ASP A 30 -7.20 -14.71 -2.32
N ASP A 31 -6.77 -15.95 -2.08
CA ASP A 31 -5.84 -16.32 -1.01
C ASP A 31 -4.47 -15.62 -1.18
N MET A 32 -3.93 -15.59 -2.40
CA MET A 32 -2.67 -14.91 -2.71
C MET A 32 -2.80 -13.39 -2.59
N SER A 33 -3.95 -12.82 -2.97
CA SER A 33 -4.25 -11.39 -2.84
C SER A 33 -4.31 -10.99 -1.36
N ASP A 34 -5.00 -11.76 -0.53
CA ASP A 34 -5.09 -11.52 0.90
C ASP A 34 -3.71 -11.63 1.58
N TYR A 35 -2.92 -12.66 1.23
CA TYR A 35 -1.55 -12.77 1.71
C TYR A 35 -0.69 -11.56 1.31
N ALA A 36 -0.78 -11.11 0.05
CA ALA A 36 -0.04 -9.95 -0.42
C ALA A 36 -0.47 -8.65 0.28
N LYS A 37 -1.76 -8.50 0.56
CA LYS A 37 -2.32 -7.39 1.33
C LYS A 37 -1.79 -7.36 2.76
N ASP A 38 -1.80 -8.49 3.45
CA ASP A 38 -1.27 -8.61 4.82
C ASP A 38 0.21 -8.28 4.88
N MET A 39 0.98 -8.79 3.91
CA MET A 39 2.40 -8.47 3.76
C MET A 39 2.63 -6.98 3.52
N PHE A 40 1.81 -6.34 2.67
CA PHE A 40 1.89 -4.90 2.42
C PHE A 40 1.60 -4.09 3.68
N VAL A 41 0.52 -4.41 4.40
CA VAL A 41 0.17 -3.73 5.66
C VAL A 41 1.31 -3.83 6.66
N ARG A 42 1.83 -5.05 6.90
CA ARG A 42 2.94 -5.28 7.83
C ARG A 42 4.21 -4.50 7.46
N LEU A 43 4.53 -4.38 6.18
CA LEU A 43 5.67 -3.58 5.73
C LEU A 43 5.40 -2.08 5.91
N SER A 44 4.19 -1.64 5.58
CA SER A 44 3.78 -0.23 5.58
C SER A 44 3.83 0.41 6.98
N GLU A 45 3.59 -0.37 8.03
CA GLU A 45 3.63 0.07 9.43
C GLU A 45 4.96 0.74 9.80
N ASN A 46 6.08 0.18 9.33
CA ASN A 46 7.42 0.72 9.62
C ASN A 46 7.72 2.03 8.88
N TYR A 47 6.94 2.37 7.86
CA TYR A 47 7.14 3.55 7.02
C TYR A 47 6.06 4.62 7.22
N ASN A 48 5.20 4.47 8.24
CA ASN A 48 4.06 5.36 8.48
C ASN A 48 3.14 5.48 7.25
N ILE A 49 3.03 4.42 6.45
CA ILE A 49 2.14 4.35 5.29
C ILE A 49 0.84 3.67 5.74
N THR A 50 -0.30 4.21 5.31
CA THR A 50 -1.63 3.62 5.59
C THR A 50 -2.26 3.14 4.29
N LEU A 51 -2.71 1.88 4.27
CA LEU A 51 -3.48 1.34 3.16
C LEU A 51 -4.91 1.89 3.20
N VAL A 52 -5.36 2.52 2.12
CA VAL A 52 -6.71 3.10 2.01
C VAL A 52 -7.66 2.16 1.29
N GLU A 53 -7.21 1.56 0.19
CA GLU A 53 -8.00 0.69 -0.68
C GLU A 53 -7.12 -0.43 -1.24
N TRP A 54 -7.69 -1.62 -1.42
CA TRP A 54 -7.06 -2.79 -2.04
C TRP A 54 -8.05 -3.40 -3.03
N ASN A 55 -7.60 -3.64 -4.27
CA ASN A 55 -8.37 -4.20 -5.38
C ASN A 55 -7.70 -5.49 -5.85
#